data_AF-A0AAW5C8S7-F1
#
_entry.id   AF-A0AAW5C8S7-F1
#
_cell.length_a   1.000
_cell.length_b   1.000
_cell.length_c   1.000
_cell.angle_alpha   90.00
_cell.angle_beta   90.00
_cell.angle_gamma   90.00
#
_symmetry.space_group_name_H-M   'P 1'
#
loop_
_entity.id
_entity.type
_entity.pdbx_description
1 polymer ?
#
loop_
_entity_poly.entity_id
_entity_poly.type
_entity_poly.pdbx_seq_one_letter_code
_entity_poly.pdbx_strand_id
1 'polypeptide(L)'
;MNILNFMQRFPDEASCIAYLKEQREQSGIVCKHCGCTEHRWDANKLVFECKHCHHRQSLRSGTVMEHSKLPFRYWIAAMFLLTSTKKSFSTEEIRRQLGHKRYQPIWEMVCKLRDVMGKRDERYRLTGSVELDEGFFTVELQEEEKDKPLKRGRGGQRKARILVMVESSYSTKTPKRGRPNKAVGHLKMQVISDLGSKTITKVVKEQLEPSVELTTDDSTSYIKFDKLVKSHKAVTSGKEAVKVFLPWVHIAISYAKRLLLDVHHKLKNEYLQYYLNEFCYKFNRRYLDEKLFDRLAFTAINYNTDFRSKIYRRTSCG
;
A
#
# COMPACT_ATOMS: atom_id res chain seq x y z
N MET A 1 18.68 3.20 4.53
CA MET A 1 19.19 4.29 3.67
C MET A 1 18.91 5.61 4.36
N ASN A 2 19.93 6.35 4.78
CA ASN A 2 19.79 7.73 5.23
C ASN A 2 20.01 8.71 4.06
N ILE A 3 19.81 10.01 4.30
CA ILE A 3 19.89 11.04 3.25
C ILE A 3 21.30 11.21 2.66
N LEU A 4 22.36 11.11 3.47
CA LEU A 4 23.73 11.28 3.02
C LEU A 4 24.13 10.12 2.09
N ASN A 5 23.81 8.89 2.49
CA ASN A 5 24.04 7.70 1.67
C ASN A 5 23.22 7.76 0.36
N PHE A 6 22.00 8.29 0.41
CA PHE A 6 21.17 8.48 -0.78
C PHE A 6 21.82 9.46 -1.77
N MET A 7 22.29 10.62 -1.30
CA MET A 7 22.93 11.62 -2.15
C MET A 7 24.22 11.10 -2.78
N GLN A 8 25.00 10.31 -2.03
CA GLN A 8 26.22 9.69 -2.54
C GLN A 8 25.94 8.58 -3.57
N ARG A 9 24.90 7.77 -3.35
CA ARG A 9 24.54 6.65 -4.25
C ARG A 9 23.84 7.11 -5.52
N PHE A 10 23.09 8.21 -5.46
CA PHE A 10 22.27 8.73 -6.56
C PHE A 10 22.51 10.23 -6.84
N PRO A 11 23.75 10.62 -7.18
CA PRO A 11 24.10 12.03 -7.40
C PRO A 11 23.43 12.63 -8.65
N ASP A 12 23.01 11.80 -9.61
CA ASP A 12 22.53 12.24 -10.93
C ASP A 12 21.53 11.24 -11.56
N GLU A 13 21.08 11.54 -12.79
CA GLU A 13 20.18 10.67 -13.55
C GLU A 13 20.89 9.38 -14.02
N ALA A 14 22.18 9.46 -14.36
CA ALA A 14 22.95 8.33 -14.88
C ALA A 14 23.13 7.21 -13.85
N SER A 15 23.45 7.56 -12.60
CA SER A 15 23.51 6.64 -11.46
C SER A 15 22.15 5.96 -11.19
N CYS A 16 21.05 6.70 -11.33
CA CYS A 16 19.70 6.13 -11.20
C CYS A 16 19.38 5.13 -12.33
N ILE A 17 19.74 5.45 -13.58
CA ILE A 17 19.58 4.55 -14.72
C ILE A 17 20.42 3.28 -14.54
N ALA A 18 21.68 3.41 -14.16
CA ALA A 18 22.60 2.30 -13.94
C ALA A 18 22.06 1.36 -12.86
N TYR A 19 21.60 1.92 -11.72
CA TYR A 19 20.98 1.15 -10.64
C TYR A 19 19.73 0.39 -11.11
N LEU A 20 18.80 1.07 -11.81
CA LEU A 20 17.58 0.43 -12.28
C LEU A 20 17.87 -0.67 -13.32
N LYS A 21 18.86 -0.47 -14.19
CA LYS A 21 19.34 -1.47 -15.15
C LYS A 21 19.84 -2.70 -14.41
N GLU A 22 20.75 -2.53 -13.45
CA GLU A 22 21.32 -3.62 -12.65
C GLU A 22 20.22 -4.41 -11.94
N GLN A 23 19.27 -3.72 -11.30
CA GLN A 23 18.15 -4.36 -10.61
C GLN A 23 17.22 -5.12 -11.56
N ARG A 24 17.04 -4.63 -12.80
CA ARG A 24 16.28 -5.34 -13.86
C ARG A 24 16.99 -6.60 -14.31
N GLU A 25 18.30 -6.53 -14.52
CA GLU A 25 19.13 -7.69 -14.88
C GLU A 25 19.10 -8.75 -13.77
N GLN A 26 19.24 -8.34 -12.50
CA GLN A 26 19.13 -9.22 -11.33
C GLN A 26 17.74 -9.87 -11.19
N SER A 27 16.68 -9.16 -11.57
CA SER A 27 15.31 -9.69 -11.52
C SER A 27 15.02 -10.70 -12.64
N GLY A 28 15.85 -10.74 -13.69
CA GLY A 28 15.64 -11.55 -14.88
C GLY A 28 14.74 -10.84 -15.89
N ILE A 29 15.28 -10.61 -17.10
CA ILE A 29 14.55 -9.97 -18.20
C ILE A 29 14.11 -11.06 -19.17
N VAL A 30 12.81 -11.12 -19.45
CA VAL A 30 12.22 -12.09 -20.38
C VAL A 30 11.55 -11.31 -21.52
N CYS A 31 11.90 -11.67 -22.75
CA CYS A 31 11.29 -11.10 -23.93
C CYS A 31 9.81 -11.49 -24.02
N LYS A 32 8.92 -10.49 -24.09
CA LYS A 32 7.46 -10.71 -24.18
C LYS A 32 7.00 -11.37 -25.49
N HIS A 33 7.82 -11.35 -26.54
CA HIS A 33 7.46 -11.92 -27.85
C HIS A 33 7.87 -13.38 -28.02
N CYS A 34 9.05 -13.77 -27.54
CA CYS A 34 9.61 -15.11 -27.77
C CYS A 34 10.06 -15.86 -26.51
N GLY A 35 9.97 -15.26 -25.33
CA GLY A 35 10.40 -15.89 -24.07
C GLY A 35 11.92 -15.97 -23.84
N CYS A 36 12.74 -15.51 -24.80
CA CYS A 36 14.19 -15.48 -24.65
C CYS A 36 14.63 -14.60 -23.47
N THR A 37 15.65 -15.04 -22.74
CA THR A 37 16.25 -14.35 -21.58
C THR A 37 17.52 -13.57 -21.93
N GLU A 38 18.07 -13.78 -23.13
CA GLU A 38 19.28 -13.08 -23.58
C GLU A 38 18.95 -11.77 -24.29
N HIS A 39 19.58 -10.70 -23.81
CA HIS A 39 19.35 -9.35 -24.29
C HIS A 39 20.67 -8.60 -24.48
N ARG A 40 20.68 -7.67 -25.44
CA ARG A 40 21.71 -6.64 -25.60
C ARG A 40 21.18 -5.33 -25.05
N TRP A 41 21.96 -4.65 -24.20
CA TRP A 41 21.63 -3.32 -23.71
C TRP A 41 22.03 -2.24 -24.71
N ASP A 42 21.09 -1.38 -25.08
CA ASP A 42 21.34 -0.15 -25.84
C ASP A 42 21.21 1.05 -24.88
N ALA A 43 22.35 1.61 -24.49
CA ALA A 43 22.44 2.71 -23.53
C ALA A 43 21.88 4.02 -24.07
N ASN A 44 21.90 4.24 -25.38
CA ASN A 44 21.41 5.49 -25.98
C ASN A 44 19.88 5.55 -25.93
N LYS A 45 19.22 4.40 -26.14
CA LYS A 45 17.76 4.28 -26.12
C LYS A 45 17.21 3.80 -24.78
N LEU A 46 18.08 3.38 -23.86
CA LEU A 46 17.74 2.79 -22.57
C LEU A 46 16.80 1.58 -22.73
N VAL A 47 17.14 0.68 -23.65
CA VAL A 47 16.33 -0.50 -23.99
C VAL A 47 17.15 -1.78 -23.94
N PHE A 48 16.47 -2.87 -23.60
CA PHE A 48 16.95 -4.24 -23.77
C PHE A 48 16.42 -4.76 -25.10
N GLU A 49 17.32 -5.09 -26.04
CA GLU A 49 16.98 -5.73 -27.31
C GLU A 49 17.17 -7.24 -27.19
N CYS A 50 16.12 -8.01 -27.43
CA CYS A 50 16.18 -9.46 -27.42
C CYS A 50 17.13 -9.98 -28.50
N LYS A 51 18.07 -10.87 -28.15
CA LYS A 51 19.03 -11.42 -29.13
C LYS A 51 18.39 -12.35 -30.18
N HIS A 52 17.21 -12.89 -29.89
CA HIS A 52 16.55 -13.86 -30.77
C HIS A 52 15.58 -13.20 -31.77
N CYS A 53 14.66 -12.35 -31.29
CA CYS A 53 13.62 -11.74 -32.13
C CYS A 53 13.80 -10.23 -32.35
N HIS A 54 14.88 -9.64 -31.84
CA HIS A 54 15.18 -8.19 -31.92
C HIS A 54 14.10 -7.26 -31.33
N HIS A 55 13.11 -7.80 -30.62
CA HIS A 55 12.13 -7.00 -29.91
C HIS A 55 12.81 -6.16 -28.82
N ARG A 56 12.39 -4.90 -28.69
CA ARG A 56 12.98 -3.93 -27.77
C ARG A 56 12.03 -3.64 -26.61
N GLN A 57 12.53 -3.78 -25.39
CA GLN A 57 11.83 -3.41 -24.17
C GLN A 57 12.57 -2.27 -23.48
N SER A 58 11.90 -1.15 -23.26
CA SER A 58 12.51 -0.03 -22.54
C SER A 58 12.82 -0.43 -21.10
N LEU A 59 13.73 0.32 -20.45
CA LEU A 59 14.01 0.16 -19.02
C LEU A 59 12.73 0.29 -18.16
N ARG A 60 11.73 1.03 -18.64
CA ARG A 60 10.43 1.24 -17.98
C ARG A 60 9.43 0.13 -18.24
N SER A 61 9.60 -0.67 -19.29
CA SER A 61 8.59 -1.63 -19.75
C SER A 61 8.37 -2.75 -18.74
N GLY A 62 7.12 -2.94 -18.30
CA GLY A 62 6.76 -3.91 -17.26
C GLY A 62 7.10 -3.48 -15.82
N THR A 63 7.48 -2.21 -15.61
CA THR A 63 7.75 -1.65 -14.27
C THR A 63 6.66 -0.64 -13.89
N VAL A 64 6.67 -0.16 -12.64
CA VAL A 64 5.79 0.94 -12.19
C VAL A 64 5.96 2.23 -13.02
N MET A 65 7.11 2.38 -13.67
CA MET A 65 7.49 3.54 -14.47
C MET A 65 6.99 3.46 -15.92
N GLU A 66 6.29 2.38 -16.29
CA GLU A 66 5.76 2.19 -17.64
C GLU A 66 4.84 3.36 -18.03
N HIS A 67 4.97 3.78 -19.29
CA HIS A 67 4.30 4.95 -19.88
C HIS A 67 4.58 6.31 -19.20
N SER A 68 5.55 6.39 -18.29
CA SER A 68 5.97 7.67 -17.70
C SER A 68 7.10 8.33 -18.49
N LYS A 69 7.05 9.67 -18.56
CA LYS A 69 8.13 10.52 -19.09
C LYS A 69 8.92 11.23 -17.99
N LEU A 70 8.61 10.98 -16.71
CA LEU A 70 9.33 11.61 -15.60
C LEU A 70 10.75 11.05 -15.47
N PRO A 71 11.76 11.88 -15.15
CA PRO A 71 13.14 11.41 -14.92
C PRO A 71 13.21 10.24 -13.94
N PHE A 72 14.11 9.28 -14.17
CA PHE A 72 14.33 8.15 -13.28
C PHE A 72 14.75 8.60 -11.88
N ARG A 73 15.52 9.69 -11.77
CA ARG A 73 15.89 10.29 -10.49
C ARG A 73 14.68 10.70 -9.65
N TYR A 74 13.58 11.12 -10.28
CA TYR A 74 12.35 11.43 -9.53
C TYR A 74 11.74 10.20 -8.88
N TRP A 75 11.75 9.06 -9.58
CA TRP A 75 11.26 7.80 -9.04
C TRP A 75 12.13 7.32 -7.89
N ILE A 76 13.45 7.34 -8.06
CA ILE A 76 14.40 6.95 -7.02
C ILE A 76 14.28 7.85 -5.78
N ALA A 77 14.22 9.18 -5.96
CA ALA A 77 14.04 10.13 -4.87
C ALA A 77 12.66 10.01 -4.20
N ALA A 78 11.58 9.79 -4.94
CA ALA A 78 10.26 9.57 -4.36
C ALA A 78 10.22 8.28 -3.54
N MET A 79 10.83 7.19 -4.01
CA MET A 79 10.95 5.95 -3.24
C MET A 79 11.76 6.16 -1.95
N PHE A 80 12.84 6.94 -2.01
CA PHE A 80 13.59 7.33 -0.82
C PHE A 80 12.74 8.14 0.16
N LEU A 81 12.09 9.23 -0.29
CA LEU A 81 11.25 10.06 0.58
C LEU A 81 10.13 9.22 1.23
N LEU A 82 9.44 8.40 0.45
CA LEU A 82 8.40 7.51 0.96
C LEU A 82 8.94 6.52 2.00
N THR A 83 10.19 6.07 1.92
CA THR A 83 10.73 5.04 2.84
C THR A 83 11.66 5.59 3.93
N SER A 84 12.01 6.88 3.87
CA SER A 84 12.94 7.54 4.80
C SER A 84 12.34 7.79 6.19
N THR A 85 11.01 7.88 6.29
CA THR A 85 10.33 8.10 7.58
C THR A 85 9.21 7.09 7.80
N LYS A 86 8.90 6.85 9.09
CA LYS A 86 7.74 6.03 9.49
C LYS A 86 6.41 6.69 9.15
N LYS A 87 6.39 8.03 9.04
CA LYS A 87 5.25 8.80 8.58
C LYS A 87 5.23 8.84 7.04
N SER A 88 4.21 9.46 6.46
CA SER A 88 4.14 9.69 5.02
C SER A 88 4.53 11.14 4.72
N PHE A 89 5.02 11.37 3.51
CA PHE A 89 5.16 12.71 2.95
C PHE A 89 3.90 13.03 2.14
N SER A 90 3.40 14.26 2.27
CA SER A 90 2.37 14.72 1.34
C SER A 90 2.95 14.74 -0.07
N THR A 91 2.09 14.50 -1.06
CA THR A 91 2.53 14.54 -2.47
C THR A 91 3.03 15.93 -2.84
N GLU A 92 2.47 16.99 -2.26
CA GLU A 92 2.92 18.36 -2.49
C GLU A 92 4.33 18.60 -1.94
N GLU A 93 4.65 18.03 -0.77
CA GLU A 93 6.01 18.07 -0.24
C GLU A 93 6.98 17.29 -1.11
N ILE A 94 6.59 16.10 -1.60
CA ILE A 94 7.41 15.35 -2.59
C ILE A 94 7.63 16.19 -3.85
N ARG A 95 6.59 16.84 -4.38
CA ARG A 95 6.70 17.72 -5.55
C ARG A 95 7.71 18.85 -5.31
N ARG A 96 7.63 19.50 -4.14
CA ARG A 96 8.53 20.59 -3.73
C ARG A 96 9.97 20.10 -3.64
N GLN A 97 10.22 18.97 -2.97
CA GLN A 97 11.55 18.37 -2.81
C GLN A 97 12.16 17.93 -4.16
N LEU A 98 11.34 17.47 -5.10
CA LEU A 98 11.77 17.12 -6.46
C LEU A 98 11.95 18.35 -7.39
N GLY A 99 11.52 19.54 -6.96
CA GLY A 99 11.55 20.76 -7.76
C GLY A 99 10.62 20.74 -8.98
N HIS A 100 9.62 19.85 -9.03
CA HIS A 100 8.76 19.71 -10.20
C HIS A 100 7.63 20.73 -10.19
N LYS A 101 7.39 21.43 -11.30
CA LYS A 101 6.42 22.55 -11.35
C LYS A 101 4.96 22.13 -11.15
N ARG A 102 4.58 20.91 -11.56
CA ARG A 102 3.17 20.46 -11.57
C ARG A 102 2.92 19.39 -10.51
N TYR A 103 1.79 19.49 -9.81
CA TYR A 103 1.34 18.50 -8.83
C TYR A 103 0.96 17.18 -9.47
N GLN A 104 0.08 17.21 -10.48
CA GLN A 104 -0.56 16.02 -11.06
C GLN A 104 0.43 14.90 -11.44
N PRO A 105 1.53 15.14 -12.16
CA PRO A 105 2.44 14.04 -12.54
C PRO A 105 3.14 13.40 -11.34
N ILE A 106 3.45 14.18 -10.29
CA ILE A 106 4.06 13.67 -9.07
C ILE A 106 3.04 12.88 -8.26
N TRP A 107 1.80 13.37 -8.21
CA TRP A 107 0.69 12.66 -7.58
C TRP A 107 0.46 11.29 -8.22
N GLU A 108 0.38 11.23 -9.55
CA GLU A 108 0.23 9.97 -10.28
C GLU A 108 1.43 9.04 -10.04
N MET A 109 2.66 9.56 -10.07
CA MET A 109 3.87 8.80 -9.76
C MET A 109 3.81 8.16 -8.37
N VAL A 110 3.42 8.94 -7.34
CA VAL A 110 3.31 8.45 -5.97
C VAL A 110 2.16 7.43 -5.84
N CYS A 111 1.01 7.67 -6.48
CA CYS A 111 -0.09 6.70 -6.49
C CYS A 111 0.30 5.38 -7.17
N LYS A 112 1.07 5.42 -8.26
CA LYS A 112 1.62 4.21 -8.89
C LYS A 112 2.55 3.43 -7.95
N LEU A 113 3.41 4.13 -7.19
CA LEU A 113 4.26 3.50 -6.18
C LEU A 113 3.43 2.85 -5.05
N ARG A 114 2.40 3.54 -4.59
CA ARG A 114 1.44 3.04 -3.60
C ARG A 114 0.64 1.83 -4.08
N ASP A 115 0.30 1.79 -5.36
CA ASP A 115 -0.37 0.65 -5.98
C ASP A 115 0.52 -0.61 -5.94
N VAL A 116 1.76 -0.50 -6.43
CA VAL A 116 2.68 -1.65 -6.42
C VAL A 116 3.08 -2.10 -5.00
N MET A 117 3.08 -1.19 -4.03
CA MET A 117 3.18 -1.55 -2.61
C MET A 117 2.05 -2.49 -2.18
N GLY A 118 0.81 -2.19 -2.59
CA GLY A 118 -0.36 -3.05 -2.33
C GLY A 118 -0.24 -4.40 -3.01
N LYS A 119 0.07 -4.42 -4.31
CA LYS A 119 0.29 -5.66 -5.07
C LYS A 119 1.37 -6.56 -4.47
N ARG A 120 2.41 -5.96 -3.87
CA ARG A 120 3.44 -6.71 -3.16
C ARG A 120 2.91 -7.36 -1.89
N ASP A 121 2.02 -6.70 -1.17
CA ASP A 121 1.40 -7.20 0.06
C ASP A 121 0.23 -8.17 -0.21
N GLU A 122 -0.36 -8.15 -1.40
CA GLU A 122 -1.36 -9.13 -1.85
C GLU A 122 -0.78 -10.54 -2.06
N ARG A 123 0.54 -10.66 -2.21
CA ARG A 123 1.21 -11.96 -2.45
C ARG A 123 1.11 -12.95 -1.30
N TYR A 124 0.83 -12.50 -0.10
CA TYR A 124 0.73 -13.35 1.08
C TYR A 124 -0.63 -13.15 1.73
N ARG A 125 -1.13 -14.22 2.33
CA ARG A 125 -2.29 -14.19 3.21
C ARG A 125 -1.84 -14.11 4.66
N LEU A 126 -2.71 -13.60 5.52
CA LEU A 126 -2.44 -13.59 6.96
C LEU A 126 -2.59 -15.00 7.53
N THR A 127 -1.81 -15.29 8.55
CA THR A 127 -1.69 -16.62 9.15
C THR A 127 -1.73 -16.57 10.67
N GLY A 128 -1.92 -17.73 11.32
CA GLY A 128 -1.94 -17.82 12.78
C GLY A 128 -3.15 -17.12 13.38
N SER A 129 -2.95 -16.34 14.44
CA SER A 129 -4.04 -15.60 15.11
C SER A 129 -4.26 -14.24 14.45
N VAL A 130 -5.49 -13.95 14.03
CA VAL A 130 -5.84 -12.71 13.33
C VAL A 130 -6.97 -11.99 14.05
N GLU A 131 -6.84 -10.68 14.22
CA GLU A 131 -7.90 -9.77 14.65
C GLU A 131 -8.52 -9.10 13.43
N LEU A 132 -9.84 -9.04 13.36
CA LEU A 132 -10.58 -8.39 12.28
C LEU A 132 -11.65 -7.45 12.84
N ASP A 133 -11.72 -6.25 12.27
CA ASP A 133 -12.69 -5.20 12.62
C ASP A 133 -12.93 -4.24 11.42
N GLU A 134 -13.98 -3.44 11.52
CA GLU A 134 -14.40 -2.45 10.55
C GLU A 134 -13.89 -1.03 10.89
N GLY A 135 -13.11 -0.46 9.96
CA GLY A 135 -12.67 0.92 10.02
C GLY A 135 -13.54 1.86 9.18
N PHE A 136 -14.01 2.96 9.76
CA PHE A 136 -14.70 4.04 9.03
C PHE A 136 -13.81 5.27 8.86
N PHE A 137 -13.36 5.57 7.65
CA PHE A 137 -12.44 6.67 7.35
C PHE A 137 -13.15 7.83 6.67
N THR A 138 -12.75 9.06 7.00
CA THR A 138 -13.33 10.25 6.39
C THR A 138 -12.77 10.44 4.99
N VAL A 139 -13.66 10.57 4.01
CA VAL A 139 -13.35 10.87 2.61
C VAL A 139 -14.12 12.10 2.14
N GLU A 140 -13.68 12.67 1.02
CA GLU A 140 -14.41 13.73 0.32
C GLU A 140 -15.80 13.25 -0.08
N LEU A 141 -16.79 14.15 -0.04
CA LEU A 141 -18.11 13.87 -0.56
C LEU A 141 -18.03 13.63 -2.06
N GLN A 142 -18.72 12.60 -2.52
CA GLN A 142 -19.00 12.45 -3.94
C GLN A 142 -19.86 13.62 -4.41
N GLU A 143 -19.68 14.06 -5.66
CA GLU A 143 -20.39 15.22 -6.21
C GLU A 143 -21.91 15.00 -6.14
N GLU A 144 -22.36 13.77 -6.39
CA GLU A 144 -23.77 13.35 -6.39
C GLU A 144 -24.42 13.39 -4.99
N GLU A 145 -23.60 13.53 -3.93
CA GLU A 145 -24.03 13.54 -2.54
C GLU A 145 -23.93 14.94 -1.90
N LYS A 146 -23.43 15.95 -2.62
CA LYS A 146 -23.22 17.31 -2.06
C LYS A 146 -24.51 18.01 -1.68
N ASP A 147 -25.58 17.78 -2.45
CA ASP A 147 -26.88 18.44 -2.25
C ASP A 147 -27.80 17.66 -1.30
N LYS A 148 -27.35 16.50 -0.79
CA LYS A 148 -28.13 15.65 0.11
C LYS A 148 -27.83 15.97 1.58
N PRO A 149 -28.82 15.90 2.47
CA PRO A 149 -28.60 16.12 3.90
C PRO A 149 -27.59 15.10 4.45
N LEU A 150 -26.59 15.61 5.18
CA LEU A 150 -25.49 14.79 5.67
C LEU A 150 -25.91 13.88 6.82
N LYS A 151 -25.77 12.58 6.62
CA LYS A 151 -25.99 11.59 7.68
C LYS A 151 -24.77 11.51 8.61
N ARG A 152 -25.04 11.43 9.92
CA ARG A 152 -24.01 11.17 10.96
C ARG A 152 -23.83 9.66 11.17
N GLY A 153 -22.68 9.27 11.73
CA GLY A 153 -22.41 7.88 12.12
C GLY A 153 -21.80 7.00 11.00
N ARG A 154 -21.84 5.68 11.19
CA ARG A 154 -21.20 4.65 10.33
C ARG A 154 -21.69 4.68 8.87
N GLY A 155 -22.95 5.08 8.66
CA GLY A 155 -23.58 5.22 7.33
C GLY A 155 -23.48 6.60 6.71
N GLY A 156 -22.65 7.50 7.24
CA GLY A 156 -22.48 8.84 6.70
C GLY A 156 -21.82 8.82 5.31
N GLN A 157 -22.24 9.71 4.42
CA GLN A 157 -21.79 9.73 3.02
C GLN A 157 -20.29 10.04 2.86
N ARG A 158 -19.68 10.63 3.89
CA ARG A 158 -18.23 10.88 3.99
C ARG A 158 -17.44 9.72 4.60
N LYS A 159 -18.04 8.54 4.81
CA LYS A 159 -17.39 7.41 5.47
C LYS A 159 -17.12 6.28 4.48
N ALA A 160 -15.85 6.13 4.13
CA ALA A 160 -15.36 4.93 3.50
C ALA A 160 -15.31 3.79 4.52
N ARG A 161 -15.72 2.59 4.08
CA ARG A 161 -15.72 1.36 4.87
C ARG A 161 -14.45 0.57 4.54
N ILE A 162 -13.71 0.20 5.56
CA ILE A 162 -12.44 -0.53 5.43
C ILE A 162 -12.54 -1.77 6.29
N LEU A 163 -12.27 -2.94 5.72
CA LEU A 163 -12.02 -4.14 6.51
C LEU A 163 -10.55 -4.15 6.93
N VAL A 164 -10.29 -4.24 8.23
CA VAL A 164 -8.93 -4.25 8.78
C VAL A 164 -8.67 -5.60 9.41
N MET A 165 -7.57 -6.23 9.01
CA MET A 165 -7.16 -7.55 9.50
C MET A 165 -5.69 -7.49 9.92
N VAL A 166 -5.36 -7.97 11.11
CA VAL A 166 -4.00 -7.91 11.64
C VAL A 166 -3.62 -9.18 12.38
N GLU A 167 -2.43 -9.70 12.07
CA GLU A 167 -1.85 -10.82 12.80
C GLU A 167 -1.48 -10.37 14.22
N SER A 168 -1.91 -11.15 15.20
CA SER A 168 -1.88 -10.79 16.61
C SER A 168 -1.66 -12.04 17.47
N SER A 169 -0.41 -12.48 17.56
CA SER A 169 -0.02 -13.64 18.35
C SER A 169 0.29 -13.25 19.80
N TYR A 170 0.07 -14.14 20.75
CA TYR A 170 0.48 -13.87 22.14
C TYR A 170 2.00 -13.70 22.24
N SER A 171 2.43 -12.71 23.01
CA SER A 171 3.85 -12.51 23.26
C SER A 171 4.29 -13.29 24.49
N THR A 172 5.44 -13.95 24.39
CA THR A 172 6.13 -14.54 25.55
C THR A 172 6.89 -13.50 26.37
N LYS A 173 6.98 -12.25 25.89
CA LYS A 173 7.67 -11.15 26.57
C LYS A 173 6.72 -10.41 27.49
N THR A 174 7.19 -10.07 28.68
CA THR A 174 6.46 -9.21 29.62
C THR A 174 6.06 -7.89 28.92
N PRO A 175 4.76 -7.56 28.86
CA PRO A 175 4.31 -6.35 28.18
C PRO A 175 4.82 -5.11 28.93
N LYS A 176 5.30 -4.11 28.18
CA LYS A 176 5.56 -2.79 28.75
C LYS A 176 4.25 -2.19 29.25
N ARG A 177 4.28 -1.41 30.34
CA ARG A 177 3.09 -0.76 30.91
C ARG A 177 2.29 -0.04 29.82
N GLY A 178 1.00 -0.37 29.71
CA GLY A 178 0.08 0.20 28.72
C GLY A 178 0.18 -0.38 27.31
N ARG A 179 0.98 -1.44 27.07
CA ARG A 179 1.02 -2.15 25.78
C ARG A 179 0.28 -3.50 25.86
N PRO A 180 -0.33 -3.94 24.75
CA PRO A 180 -0.95 -5.26 24.69
C PRO A 180 0.08 -6.38 24.91
N ASN A 181 -0.35 -7.47 25.56
CA ASN A 181 0.45 -8.70 25.66
C ASN A 181 0.38 -9.57 24.37
N LYS A 182 0.42 -8.91 23.22
CA LYS A 182 0.38 -9.56 21.91
C LYS A 182 1.45 -8.95 21.01
N ALA A 183 2.17 -9.79 20.28
CA ALA A 183 3.03 -9.38 19.20
C ALA A 183 2.19 -9.16 17.95
N VAL A 184 2.44 -8.03 17.27
CA VAL A 184 1.82 -7.76 15.98
C VAL A 184 2.64 -8.32 14.84
N GLY A 185 1.99 -8.92 13.85
CA GLY A 185 2.58 -9.37 12.59
C GLY A 185 2.25 -8.43 11.44
N HIS A 186 1.74 -9.00 10.35
CA HIS A 186 1.27 -8.29 9.17
C HIS A 186 -0.15 -7.73 9.34
N LEU A 187 -0.40 -6.63 8.64
CA LEU A 187 -1.64 -5.87 8.58
C LEU A 187 -2.12 -5.81 7.13
N LYS A 188 -3.43 -5.95 6.95
CA LYS A 188 -4.13 -5.66 5.70
C LYS A 188 -5.32 -4.74 5.96
N MET A 189 -5.52 -3.79 5.04
CA MET A 189 -6.63 -2.84 5.06
C MET A 189 -7.22 -2.78 3.66
N GLN A 190 -8.50 -3.14 3.54
CA GLN A 190 -9.19 -3.21 2.26
C GLN A 190 -10.44 -2.32 2.28
N VAL A 191 -10.54 -1.37 1.34
CA VAL A 191 -11.77 -0.62 1.10
C VAL A 191 -12.83 -1.57 0.54
N ILE A 192 -14.02 -1.56 1.14
CA ILE A 192 -15.17 -2.39 0.76
C ILE A 192 -16.37 -1.54 0.37
N SER A 193 -17.19 -2.04 -0.56
CA SER A 193 -18.41 -1.36 -1.03
C SER A 193 -19.49 -1.29 0.06
N ASP A 194 -19.62 -2.35 0.85
CA ASP A 194 -20.68 -2.56 1.81
C ASP A 194 -20.25 -3.49 2.94
N LEU A 195 -21.01 -3.49 4.03
CA LEU A 195 -20.81 -4.35 5.20
C LEU A 195 -21.58 -5.68 5.07
N GLY A 196 -21.98 -6.05 3.85
CA GLY A 196 -22.70 -7.27 3.59
C GLY A 196 -21.82 -8.50 3.82
N SER A 197 -22.41 -9.55 4.38
CA SER A 197 -21.70 -10.81 4.67
C SER A 197 -20.99 -11.38 3.44
N LYS A 198 -21.62 -11.35 2.25
CA LYS A 198 -21.01 -11.80 0.99
C LYS A 198 -19.70 -11.07 0.66
N THR A 199 -19.70 -9.74 0.80
CA THR A 199 -18.54 -8.89 0.52
C THR A 199 -17.41 -9.20 1.49
N ILE A 200 -17.72 -9.26 2.80
CA ILE A 200 -16.73 -9.53 3.84
C ILE A 200 -16.18 -10.97 3.72
N THR A 201 -17.04 -11.97 3.53
CA THR A 201 -16.64 -13.37 3.31
C THR A 201 -15.68 -13.53 2.14
N LYS A 202 -15.92 -12.81 1.03
CA LYS A 202 -15.01 -12.82 -0.12
C LYS A 202 -13.63 -12.30 0.27
N VAL A 203 -13.57 -11.13 0.91
CA VAL A 203 -12.28 -10.53 1.33
C VAL A 203 -11.54 -11.43 2.31
N VAL A 204 -12.24 -12.00 3.30
CA VAL A 204 -11.66 -12.94 4.27
C VAL A 204 -11.04 -14.14 3.57
N LYS A 205 -11.75 -14.76 2.62
CA LYS A 205 -11.25 -15.92 1.85
C LYS A 205 -10.03 -15.58 1.00
N GLU A 206 -9.95 -14.38 0.46
CA GLU A 206 -8.83 -13.94 -0.37
C GLU A 206 -7.59 -13.61 0.45
N GLN A 207 -7.77 -13.07 1.68
CA GLN A 207 -6.71 -12.45 2.47
C GLN A 207 -6.22 -13.28 3.66
N LEU A 208 -6.97 -14.29 4.12
CA LEU A 208 -6.61 -15.16 5.25
C LEU A 208 -6.34 -16.59 4.77
N GLU A 209 -5.36 -17.26 5.37
CA GLU A 209 -5.21 -18.71 5.21
C GLU A 209 -6.33 -19.47 5.94
N PRO A 210 -6.77 -20.64 5.45
CA PRO A 210 -7.80 -21.44 6.12
C PRO A 210 -7.41 -21.90 7.53
N SER A 211 -6.11 -21.93 7.85
CA SER A 211 -5.60 -22.32 9.17
C SER A 211 -5.70 -21.24 10.25
N VAL A 212 -6.19 -20.04 9.91
CA VAL A 212 -6.25 -18.89 10.82
C VAL A 212 -7.20 -19.12 12.00
N GLU A 213 -6.83 -18.59 13.16
CA GLU A 213 -7.68 -18.44 14.33
C GLU A 213 -8.15 -16.98 14.40
N LEU A 214 -9.40 -16.74 14.00
CA LEU A 214 -9.95 -15.41 13.80
C LEU A 214 -10.67 -14.90 15.05
N THR A 215 -10.35 -13.69 15.48
CA THR A 215 -11.08 -12.97 16.53
C THR A 215 -11.73 -11.71 15.95
N THR A 216 -13.02 -11.51 16.20
CA THR A 216 -13.77 -10.34 15.70
C THR A 216 -14.60 -9.70 16.81
N ASP A 217 -15.13 -8.50 16.55
CA ASP A 217 -16.24 -7.98 17.35
C ASP A 217 -17.53 -8.76 17.08
N ASP A 218 -18.50 -8.64 17.98
CA ASP A 218 -19.81 -9.28 17.86
C ASP A 218 -20.73 -8.51 16.90
N SER A 219 -20.32 -8.48 15.61
CA SER A 219 -21.10 -7.86 14.52
C SER A 219 -21.94 -8.92 13.80
N THR A 220 -23.20 -8.58 13.53
CA THR A 220 -24.14 -9.43 12.79
C THR A 220 -23.70 -9.71 11.35
N SER A 221 -22.72 -8.97 10.83
CA SER A 221 -22.19 -9.17 9.48
C SER A 221 -21.26 -10.39 9.35
N TYR A 222 -20.76 -10.94 10.48
CA TYR A 222 -19.78 -12.03 10.50
C TYR A 222 -20.43 -13.41 10.59
N ILE A 223 -21.20 -13.75 9.56
CA ILE A 223 -21.91 -15.03 9.52
C ILE A 223 -21.03 -16.06 8.77
N LYS A 224 -20.83 -17.24 9.38
CA LYS A 224 -20.17 -18.43 8.79
C LYS A 224 -18.64 -18.35 8.60
N PHE A 225 -17.91 -17.59 9.41
CA PHE A 225 -16.43 -17.66 9.37
C PHE A 225 -15.89 -19.02 9.82
N ASP A 226 -16.62 -19.76 10.65
CA ASP A 226 -16.26 -21.13 11.08
C ASP A 226 -16.02 -22.12 9.92
N LYS A 227 -16.54 -21.81 8.72
CA LYS A 227 -16.33 -22.64 7.52
C LYS A 227 -15.14 -22.20 6.66
N LEU A 228 -14.58 -21.03 6.95
CA LEU A 228 -13.50 -20.41 6.15
C LEU A 228 -12.15 -20.47 6.85
N VAL A 229 -12.16 -20.46 8.18
CA VAL A 229 -10.97 -20.43 9.03
C VAL A 229 -11.04 -21.57 10.07
N LYS A 230 -9.90 -21.89 10.69
CA LYS A 230 -9.79 -22.98 11.67
C LYS A 230 -10.72 -22.78 12.87
N SER A 231 -10.83 -21.55 13.36
CA SER A 231 -11.75 -21.19 14.43
C SER A 231 -12.11 -19.71 14.36
N HIS A 232 -13.33 -19.36 14.79
CA HIS A 232 -13.77 -17.98 14.92
C HIS A 232 -14.27 -17.72 16.34
N LYS A 233 -13.77 -16.66 16.95
CA LYS A 233 -14.20 -16.16 18.26
C LYS A 233 -14.77 -14.75 18.10
N ALA A 234 -16.07 -14.60 18.26
CA ALA A 234 -16.72 -13.30 18.42
C ALA A 234 -16.61 -12.83 19.87
N VAL A 235 -16.27 -11.56 20.07
CA VAL A 235 -16.14 -10.94 21.40
C VAL A 235 -17.22 -9.87 21.59
N THR A 236 -18.06 -10.05 22.61
CA THR A 236 -19.18 -9.16 22.95
C THR A 236 -18.71 -7.82 23.51
N SER A 237 -19.49 -6.77 23.18
CA SER A 237 -19.14 -5.35 23.29
C SER A 237 -19.16 -4.76 24.70
N GLY A 238 -18.34 -5.27 25.62
CA GLY A 238 -17.89 -4.45 26.75
C GLY A 238 -16.77 -3.52 26.29
N LYS A 239 -16.90 -2.18 26.41
CA LYS A 239 -15.88 -1.21 25.94
C LYS A 239 -14.46 -1.51 26.48
N GLU A 240 -14.36 -2.11 27.66
CA GLU A 240 -13.11 -2.54 28.28
C GLU A 240 -12.64 -3.90 27.75
N ALA A 241 -13.55 -4.86 27.55
CA ALA A 241 -13.23 -6.17 26.98
C ALA A 241 -12.69 -6.06 25.55
N VAL A 242 -13.30 -5.23 24.71
CA VAL A 242 -12.93 -5.10 23.28
C VAL A 242 -11.50 -4.56 23.09
N LYS A 243 -11.07 -3.59 23.93
CA LYS A 243 -9.68 -3.11 23.91
C LYS A 243 -8.65 -4.16 24.35
N VAL A 244 -9.07 -5.12 25.18
CA VAL A 244 -8.24 -6.21 25.65
C VAL A 244 -8.14 -7.33 24.62
N PHE A 245 -9.22 -7.61 23.88
CA PHE A 245 -9.28 -8.73 22.93
C PHE A 245 -8.86 -8.39 21.49
N LEU A 246 -9.10 -7.15 21.03
CA LEU A 246 -8.77 -6.65 19.68
C LEU A 246 -7.78 -5.46 19.70
N PRO A 247 -6.68 -5.51 20.48
CA PRO A 247 -5.82 -4.36 20.66
C PRO A 247 -5.18 -3.87 19.36
N TRP A 248 -4.68 -4.77 18.51
CA TRP A 248 -3.86 -4.36 17.37
C TRP A 248 -4.69 -3.82 16.22
N VAL A 249 -5.87 -4.37 15.98
CA VAL A 249 -6.74 -3.87 14.89
C VAL A 249 -7.21 -2.45 15.18
N HIS A 250 -7.62 -2.15 16.43
CA HIS A 250 -8.03 -0.81 16.83
C HIS A 250 -6.86 0.17 16.87
N ILE A 251 -5.67 -0.25 17.32
CA ILE A 251 -4.45 0.56 17.26
C ILE A 251 -4.11 0.89 15.80
N ALA A 252 -4.15 -0.08 14.91
CA ALA A 252 -3.88 0.11 13.48
C ALA A 252 -4.88 1.08 12.84
N ILE A 253 -6.18 0.92 13.10
CA ILE A 253 -7.23 1.86 12.64
C ILE A 253 -6.93 3.27 13.16
N SER A 254 -6.60 3.42 14.45
CA SER A 254 -6.30 4.72 15.06
C SER A 254 -5.07 5.39 14.45
N TYR A 255 -4.01 4.64 14.19
CA TYR A 255 -2.79 5.15 13.55
C TYR A 255 -3.01 5.54 12.10
N ALA A 256 -3.69 4.70 11.32
CA ALA A 256 -4.01 5.01 9.93
C ALA A 256 -4.86 6.28 9.85
N LYS A 257 -5.92 6.40 10.66
CA LYS A 257 -6.78 7.60 10.68
C LYS A 257 -6.01 8.87 10.98
N ARG A 258 -5.16 8.86 12.01
CA ARG A 258 -4.32 10.01 12.36
C ARG A 258 -3.36 10.36 11.24
N LEU A 259 -2.66 9.38 10.68
CA LEU A 259 -1.72 9.63 9.59
C LEU A 259 -2.39 10.28 8.37
N LEU A 260 -3.53 9.72 7.93
CA LEU A 260 -4.23 10.24 6.75
C LEU A 260 -4.80 11.64 7.00
N LEU A 261 -5.31 11.90 8.20
CA LEU A 261 -5.82 13.22 8.59
C LEU A 261 -4.69 14.27 8.67
N ASP A 262 -3.55 13.90 9.24
CA ASP A 262 -2.42 14.80 9.47
C ASP A 262 -1.68 15.15 8.16
N VAL A 263 -1.55 14.21 7.23
CA VAL A 263 -0.68 14.38 6.04
C VAL A 263 -1.45 14.68 4.76
N HIS A 264 -2.65 14.11 4.58
CA HIS A 264 -3.36 14.15 3.30
C HIS A 264 -4.66 14.96 3.33
N HIS A 265 -5.22 15.23 4.51
CA HIS A 265 -6.42 16.07 4.78
C HIS A 265 -7.72 15.69 4.04
N LYS A 266 -7.75 15.72 2.70
CA LYS A 266 -8.90 15.39 1.85
C LYS A 266 -8.58 14.25 0.89
N LEU A 267 -9.15 13.08 1.15
CA LEU A 267 -8.96 11.90 0.31
C LEU A 267 -10.26 11.57 -0.43
N LYS A 268 -10.17 11.42 -1.75
CA LYS A 268 -11.26 10.84 -2.54
C LYS A 268 -11.33 9.34 -2.28
N ASN A 269 -12.55 8.82 -2.18
CA ASN A 269 -12.79 7.40 -1.91
C ASN A 269 -12.09 6.49 -2.94
N GLU A 270 -12.09 6.88 -4.22
CA GLU A 270 -11.48 6.11 -5.31
C GLU A 270 -9.96 5.94 -5.22
N TYR A 271 -9.26 6.78 -4.44
CA TYR A 271 -7.82 6.66 -4.24
C TYR A 271 -7.43 6.18 -2.85
N LEU A 272 -8.38 6.05 -1.93
CA LEU A 272 -8.11 5.74 -0.52
C LEU A 272 -7.30 4.45 -0.37
N GLN A 273 -7.58 3.43 -1.18
CA GLN A 273 -6.85 2.16 -1.14
C GLN A 273 -5.34 2.35 -1.34
N TYR A 274 -4.90 3.25 -2.22
CA TYR A 274 -3.48 3.51 -2.44
C TYR A 274 -2.80 4.06 -1.18
N TYR A 275 -3.45 4.96 -0.44
CA TYR A 275 -2.89 5.48 0.81
C TYR A 275 -2.84 4.41 1.91
N LEU A 276 -3.85 3.53 1.97
CA LEU A 276 -3.85 2.37 2.87
C LEU A 276 -2.76 1.37 2.50
N ASN A 277 -2.49 1.16 1.20
CA ASN A 277 -1.40 0.32 0.74
C ASN A 277 -0.04 0.84 1.22
N GLU A 278 0.20 2.16 1.18
CA GLU A 278 1.43 2.74 1.75
C GLU A 278 1.54 2.46 3.24
N PHE A 279 0.46 2.68 3.98
CA PHE A 279 0.42 2.47 5.41
C PHE A 279 0.71 1.01 5.77
N CYS A 280 0.01 0.06 5.16
CA CYS A 280 0.22 -1.38 5.34
C CYS A 280 1.64 -1.79 4.96
N TYR A 281 2.15 -1.33 3.81
CA TYR A 281 3.48 -1.70 3.32
C TYR A 281 4.58 -1.32 4.31
N LYS A 282 4.52 -0.09 4.84
CA LYS A 282 5.44 0.40 5.86
C LYS A 282 5.27 -0.32 7.18
N PHE A 283 4.02 -0.52 7.61
CA PHE A 283 3.71 -1.21 8.85
C PHE A 283 4.28 -2.63 8.84
N ASN A 284 4.05 -3.37 7.75
CA ASN A 284 4.49 -4.75 7.55
C ASN A 284 6.01 -4.91 7.50
N ARG A 285 6.74 -3.82 7.25
CA ARG A 285 8.19 -3.80 7.09
C ARG A 285 8.90 -2.94 8.12
N ARG A 286 8.22 -2.60 9.22
CA ARG A 286 8.70 -1.71 10.29
C ARG A 286 9.98 -2.16 11.01
N TYR A 287 10.40 -3.42 10.84
CA TYR A 287 11.62 -4.00 11.41
C TYR A 287 12.73 -4.23 10.36
N LEU A 288 12.54 -3.79 9.12
CA LEU A 288 13.53 -3.93 8.05
C LEU A 288 14.49 -2.72 7.96
N ASP A 289 14.35 -1.74 8.86
CA ASP A 289 15.16 -0.52 8.97
C ASP A 289 15.64 0.01 7.62
N GLU A 290 16.95 -0.06 7.36
CA GLU A 290 17.58 0.55 6.20
C GLU A 290 17.23 -0.09 4.85
N LYS A 291 16.68 -1.31 4.86
CA LYS A 291 16.37 -2.11 3.65
C LYS A 291 15.04 -1.72 3.01
N LEU A 292 14.24 -0.86 3.64
CA LEU A 292 12.91 -0.52 3.13
C LEU A 292 12.97 0.15 1.75
N PHE A 293 13.98 0.99 1.51
CA PHE A 293 14.24 1.58 0.20
C PHE A 293 14.47 0.52 -0.87
N ASP A 294 15.43 -0.40 -0.65
CA ASP A 294 15.77 -1.43 -1.64
C ASP A 294 14.58 -2.38 -1.88
N ARG A 295 13.76 -2.65 -0.87
CA ARG A 295 12.51 -3.42 -1.02
C ARG A 295 11.49 -2.69 -1.91
N LEU A 296 11.36 -1.38 -1.77
CA LEU A 296 10.46 -0.61 -2.62
C LEU A 296 11.01 -0.51 -4.05
N ALA A 297 12.32 -0.31 -4.22
CA ALA A 297 12.96 -0.30 -5.53
C ALA A 297 12.78 -1.63 -6.26
N PHE A 298 13.01 -2.75 -5.57
CA PHE A 298 12.70 -4.08 -6.11
C PHE A 298 11.23 -4.21 -6.53
N THR A 299 10.31 -3.70 -5.69
CA THR A 299 8.87 -3.73 -5.98
C THR A 299 8.51 -2.87 -7.20
N ALA A 300 9.05 -1.66 -7.31
CA ALA A 300 8.84 -0.76 -8.42
C ALA A 300 9.30 -1.34 -9.77
N ILE A 301 10.32 -2.18 -9.74
CA ILE A 301 10.91 -2.82 -10.93
C ILE A 301 10.15 -4.07 -11.37
N ASN A 302 9.62 -4.83 -10.42
CA ASN A 302 9.02 -6.14 -10.68
C ASN A 302 7.50 -6.11 -10.84
N TYR A 303 6.86 -4.97 -10.56
CA TYR A 303 5.41 -4.84 -10.63
C TYR A 303 5.03 -3.69 -11.55
N ASN A 304 4.08 -3.97 -12.43
CA ASN A 304 3.35 -2.93 -13.15
C ASN A 304 2.20 -2.41 -12.28
N THR A 305 1.75 -1.20 -12.55
CA THR A 305 0.65 -0.55 -11.83
C THR A 305 -0.64 -0.61 -12.63
N ASP A 306 -1.76 -0.83 -11.95
CA ASP A 306 -3.10 -0.72 -12.55
C ASP A 306 -3.71 0.66 -12.30
N PHE A 307 -2.95 1.55 -11.65
CA PHE A 307 -3.37 2.92 -11.38
C PHE A 307 -3.68 3.66 -12.69
N ARG A 308 -4.90 4.17 -12.77
CA ARG A 308 -5.36 5.07 -13.82
C ARG A 308 -5.89 6.33 -13.17
N SER A 309 -5.31 7.48 -13.47
CA SER A 309 -5.92 8.75 -13.10
C SER A 309 -7.14 8.99 -13.98
N LYS A 310 -8.27 9.38 -13.38
CA LYS A 310 -9.32 10.03 -14.16
C LYS A 310 -8.75 11.37 -14.61
N ILE A 311 -8.71 11.63 -15.91
CA ILE A 311 -8.22 12.93 -16.43
C ILE A 311 -9.15 14.01 -15.89
N TYR A 312 -8.69 14.76 -14.89
CA TYR A 312 -9.45 15.83 -14.29
C TYR A 312 -9.53 17.02 -15.27
N ARG A 313 -10.74 17.47 -15.57
CA ARG A 313 -10.95 18.86 -15.99
C ARG A 313 -10.38 19.75 -14.87
N ARG A 314 -9.54 20.71 -15.25
CA ARG A 314 -8.51 21.44 -14.47
C ARG A 314 -8.95 22.23 -13.21
N THR A 315 -10.08 21.97 -12.57
CA THR A 315 -10.64 22.91 -11.58
C THR A 315 -10.51 22.54 -10.11
N SER A 316 -9.96 21.37 -9.75
CA SER A 316 -9.76 21.02 -8.34
C SER A 316 -8.74 19.91 -8.14
N CYS A 317 -7.49 20.30 -7.90
CA CYS A 317 -6.50 19.41 -7.28
C CYS A 317 -6.90 19.18 -5.82
N GLY A 318 -7.05 17.91 -5.45
CA GLY A 318 -7.46 17.46 -4.11
C GLY A 318 -6.42 17.62 -3.03
#